data_AF-A0A4R3H8H9-F1
#
_entry.id   AF-A0A4R3H8H9-F1
#
_cell.length_a   1.000
_cell.length_b   1.000
_cell.length_c   1.000
_cell.angle_alpha   90.00
_cell.angle_beta   90.00
_cell.angle_gamma   90.00
#
_symmetry.space_group_name_H-M   'P 1'
#
loop_
_entity.id
_entity.type
_entity.pdbx_description
1 polymer ?
#
loop_
_entity_poly.entity_id
_entity_poly.type
_entity_poly.pdbx_seq_one_letter_code
_entity_poly.pdbx_strand_id
1 'polypeptide(L)'
;MADDVGTLHTQKAGDKVGLYFVKAVVGNVGTPGAPIVNLALTVQAASGHVSGIAEVNQAVLGGNHRFPVTGQIYQTGFGPNHQLVSLSGEFVYSVPPPAIGSFLAKFTAALSVDQAWNGSGGFNYLNTHVEHVPVKHIA
;
A
#
# COMPACT_ATOMS: atom_id res chain seq x y z
N MET A 1 40.25 11.14 -31.95
CA MET A 1 38.97 10.61 -32.45
C MET A 1 38.82 9.23 -31.87
N ALA A 2 37.62 8.95 -31.35
CA ALA A 2 37.20 7.84 -30.47
C ALA A 2 37.54 8.01 -28.98
N ASP A 3 36.66 7.82 -27.99
CA ASP A 3 35.21 7.56 -27.88
C ASP A 3 34.86 7.73 -26.38
N ASP A 4 33.56 7.63 -26.04
CA ASP A 4 33.00 7.22 -24.74
C ASP A 4 32.14 8.26 -23.98
N VAL A 5 30.94 8.39 -24.53
CA VAL A 5 29.63 8.40 -23.86
C VAL A 5 29.60 8.05 -22.35
N GLY A 6 28.78 8.79 -21.60
CA GLY A 6 27.91 8.16 -20.61
C GLY A 6 28.24 8.36 -19.13
N THR A 7 28.37 9.60 -18.67
CA THR A 7 28.17 9.89 -17.23
C THR A 7 26.68 9.92 -16.91
N LEU A 8 26.03 8.76 -16.97
CA LEU A 8 24.70 8.58 -16.40
C LEU A 8 24.86 8.58 -14.87
N HIS A 9 24.39 9.66 -14.26
CA HIS A 9 24.26 9.82 -12.82
C HIS A 9 23.74 8.54 -12.19
N THR A 10 24.64 7.80 -11.52
CA THR A 10 24.27 6.71 -10.65
C THR A 10 23.50 7.33 -9.48
N GLN A 11 22.18 7.37 -9.62
CA GLN A 11 21.30 7.82 -8.56
C GLN A 11 21.46 6.83 -7.41
N LYS A 12 22.02 7.32 -6.31
CA LYS A 12 22.13 6.64 -5.02
C LYS A 12 20.72 6.46 -4.46
N ALA A 13 20.01 5.44 -4.96
CA ALA A 13 18.80 4.92 -4.34
C ALA A 13 19.19 4.37 -2.97
N GLY A 14 18.50 4.81 -1.91
CA GLY A 14 18.78 4.40 -0.53
C GLY A 14 18.88 2.87 -0.38
N ASP A 15 19.80 2.44 0.47
CA ASP A 15 20.38 1.11 0.68
C ASP A 15 19.38 -0.05 0.93
N LYS A 16 18.50 -0.35 -0.02
CA LYS A 16 17.73 -1.60 -0.04
C LYS A 16 17.87 -2.27 -1.41
N VAL A 17 18.88 -3.10 -1.54
CA VAL A 17 19.09 -3.95 -2.71
C VAL A 17 18.41 -5.29 -2.46
N GLY A 18 17.54 -5.71 -3.39
CA GLY A 18 16.86 -7.00 -3.33
C GLY A 18 15.43 -6.94 -2.76
N LEU A 19 15.02 -8.04 -2.13
CA LEU A 19 13.67 -8.23 -1.61
C LEU A 19 13.65 -7.87 -0.13
N TYR A 20 12.79 -6.92 0.26
CA TYR A 20 12.66 -6.47 1.64
C TYR A 20 11.22 -6.49 2.11
N PHE A 21 11.03 -6.68 3.41
CA PHE A 21 9.72 -6.70 4.03
C PHE A 21 9.39 -5.36 4.68
N VAL A 22 8.12 -5.00 4.67
CA VAL A 22 7.58 -3.74 5.18
C VAL A 22 6.27 -4.05 5.89
N LYS A 23 6.10 -3.51 7.09
CA LYS A 23 4.77 -3.40 7.69
C LYS A 23 4.38 -1.93 7.77
N ALA A 24 3.17 -1.62 7.39
CA ALA A 24 2.64 -0.28 7.47
C ALA A 24 1.18 -0.30 7.89
N VAL A 25 0.73 0.79 8.51
CA VAL A 25 -0.67 1.02 8.80
C VAL A 25 -1.14 2.26 8.08
N VAL A 26 -2.28 2.13 7.43
CA VAL A 26 -2.96 3.18 6.67
C VAL A 26 -4.28 3.46 7.36
N GLY A 27 -4.45 4.66 7.90
CA GLY A 27 -5.66 5.03 8.63
C GLY A 27 -5.38 5.82 9.90
N ASN A 28 -6.42 6.45 10.44
CA ASN A 28 -6.31 7.25 11.65
C ASN A 28 -6.37 6.38 12.91
N VAL A 29 -5.21 5.81 13.28
CA VAL A 29 -5.06 4.99 14.48
C VAL A 29 -5.45 5.80 15.72
N GLY A 30 -6.49 5.34 16.43
CA GLY A 30 -7.00 6.00 17.64
C GLY A 30 -8.32 6.76 17.46
N THR A 31 -8.87 6.84 16.24
CA THR A 31 -10.23 7.37 16.03
C THR A 31 -11.26 6.23 16.06
N PRO A 32 -12.16 6.17 17.06
CA PRO A 32 -13.18 5.13 17.11
C PRO A 32 -14.05 5.14 15.84
N GLY A 33 -14.24 3.97 15.23
CA GLY A 33 -15.05 3.82 14.02
C GLY A 33 -14.33 4.08 12.69
N ALA A 34 -13.12 4.64 12.70
CA ALA A 34 -12.35 4.84 11.48
C ALA A 34 -11.82 3.50 10.94
N PRO A 35 -11.93 3.23 9.62
CA PRO A 35 -11.35 2.04 9.03
C PRO A 35 -9.82 2.15 9.03
N ILE A 36 -9.15 1.06 9.38
CA ILE A 36 -7.69 0.95 9.42
C ILE A 36 -7.28 -0.23 8.55
N VAL A 37 -6.25 -0.05 7.73
CA VAL A 37 -5.65 -1.12 6.92
C VAL A 37 -4.25 -1.39 7.44
N ASN A 38 -4.00 -2.63 7.86
CA ASN A 38 -2.67 -3.12 8.16
C ASN A 38 -2.11 -3.78 6.90
N LEU A 39 -0.88 -3.42 6.55
CA LEU A 39 -0.18 -3.91 5.37
C LEU A 39 1.06 -4.67 5.81
N ALA A 40 1.23 -5.86 5.25
CA ALA A 40 2.41 -6.71 5.39
C ALA A 40 2.92 -7.02 3.99
N LEU A 41 3.89 -6.23 3.52
CA LEU A 41 4.31 -6.16 2.13
C LEU A 41 5.75 -6.64 1.96
N THR A 42 5.95 -7.38 0.88
CA THR A 42 7.25 -7.75 0.34
C THR A 42 7.48 -6.90 -0.89
N VAL A 43 8.57 -6.13 -0.88
CA VAL A 43 8.93 -5.21 -1.95
C VAL A 43 10.18 -5.72 -2.64
N GLN A 44 10.10 -5.87 -3.96
CA GLN A 44 11.24 -6.19 -4.79
C GLN A 44 11.84 -4.90 -5.35
N ALA A 45 12.93 -4.42 -4.73
CA ALA A 45 13.53 -3.13 -5.07
C ALA A 45 13.96 -3.01 -6.55
N ALA A 46 14.37 -4.14 -7.16
CA ALA A 46 14.83 -4.16 -8.55
C ALA A 46 13.73 -3.90 -9.58
N SER A 47 12.49 -4.33 -9.30
CA SER A 47 11.36 -4.21 -10.22
C SER A 47 10.32 -3.18 -9.77
N GLY A 48 10.37 -2.76 -8.50
CA GLY A 48 9.31 -1.98 -7.87
C GLY A 48 8.06 -2.80 -7.57
N HIS A 49 8.07 -4.11 -7.83
CA HIS A 49 6.91 -4.96 -7.56
C HIS A 49 6.68 -5.13 -6.06
N VAL A 50 5.41 -5.06 -5.67
CA VAL A 50 4.99 -5.26 -4.28
C VAL A 50 3.98 -6.38 -4.23
N SER A 51 4.16 -7.29 -3.29
CA SER A 51 3.20 -8.35 -3.00
C SER A 51 3.11 -8.55 -1.50
N GLY A 52 1.94 -8.91 -0.99
CA GLY A 52 1.78 -9.06 0.45
C GLY A 52 0.36 -9.32 0.86
N ILE A 53 0.07 -9.00 2.11
CA ILE A 53 -1.24 -9.16 2.72
C ILE A 53 -1.73 -7.80 3.21
N ALA A 54 -2.97 -7.50 2.89
CA ALA A 54 -3.71 -6.42 3.52
C ALA A 54 -4.74 -6.99 4.50
N GLU A 55 -4.88 -6.32 5.62
CA GLU A 55 -5.85 -6.64 6.66
C GLU A 55 -6.67 -5.39 6.96
N VAL A 56 -7.94 -5.40 6.55
CA VAL A 56 -8.88 -4.31 6.80
C VAL A 56 -9.58 -4.58 8.13
N ASN A 57 -9.44 -3.65 9.06
CA ASN A 57 -10.13 -3.66 10.34
C ASN A 57 -11.06 -2.45 10.43
N GLN A 58 -12.36 -2.70 10.44
CA GLN A 58 -13.38 -1.67 10.62
C GLN A 58 -14.23 -2.00 11.85
N ALA A 59 -14.33 -1.04 12.77
CA ALA A 59 -14.99 -1.26 14.07
C ALA A 59 -16.53 -1.36 13.98
N VAL A 60 -17.15 -0.97 12.85
CA VAL A 60 -18.62 -0.79 12.78
C VAL A 60 -19.30 -1.56 11.64
N LEU A 61 -18.65 -1.78 10.48
CA LEU A 61 -19.20 -2.59 9.39
C LEU A 61 -18.10 -3.39 8.69
N GLY A 62 -18.26 -4.71 8.59
CA GLY A 62 -17.46 -5.56 7.70
C GLY A 62 -16.48 -6.52 8.39
N GLY A 63 -16.22 -6.41 9.68
CA GLY A 63 -15.34 -7.36 10.38
C GLY A 63 -13.88 -7.24 9.92
N ASN A 64 -13.10 -8.28 10.22
CA ASN A 64 -11.68 -8.35 9.86
C ASN A 64 -11.49 -9.16 8.58
N HIS A 65 -11.00 -8.51 7.52
CA HIS A 65 -10.72 -9.15 6.25
C HIS A 65 -9.23 -9.16 5.96
N ARG A 66 -8.66 -10.36 5.83
CA ARG A 66 -7.26 -10.58 5.47
C ARG A 66 -7.18 -11.20 4.08
N PHE A 67 -6.48 -10.54 3.16
CA PHE A 67 -6.42 -10.96 1.75
C PHE A 67 -5.09 -10.59 1.10
N PRO A 68 -4.67 -11.32 0.05
CA PRO A 68 -3.47 -11.00 -0.70
C PRO A 68 -3.65 -9.71 -1.50
N VAL A 69 -2.60 -8.91 -1.56
CA VAL A 69 -2.51 -7.71 -2.39
C VAL A 69 -1.24 -7.76 -3.23
N THR A 70 -1.33 -7.19 -4.43
CA THR A 70 -0.20 -6.99 -5.33
C THR A 70 -0.22 -5.56 -5.84
N GLY A 71 0.94 -5.10 -6.28
CA GLY A 71 1.10 -3.70 -6.61
C GLY A 71 2.44 -3.35 -7.23
N GLN A 72 2.62 -2.04 -7.39
CA GLN A 72 3.81 -1.44 -7.98
C GLN A 72 4.16 -0.16 -7.24
N ILE A 73 5.47 0.07 -7.11
CA ILE A 73 6.04 1.31 -6.60
C ILE A 73 6.54 2.15 -7.78
N TYR A 74 6.07 3.38 -7.85
CA TYR A 74 6.49 4.37 -8.82
C TYR A 74 7.30 5.45 -8.11
N GLN A 75 8.46 5.78 -8.67
CA GLN A 75 9.23 6.94 -8.21
C GLN A 75 8.62 8.20 -8.83
N THR A 76 8.28 9.19 -8.00
CA THR A 76 7.66 10.43 -8.51
C THR A 76 8.66 11.37 -9.15
N GLY A 77 9.95 11.26 -8.80
CA GLY A 77 10.99 12.18 -9.27
C GLY A 77 10.86 13.61 -8.73
N PHE A 78 9.89 13.88 -7.86
CA PHE A 78 9.63 15.20 -7.27
C PHE A 78 10.03 15.24 -5.80
N GLY A 79 10.93 16.16 -5.45
CA GLY A 79 11.35 16.41 -4.07
C GLY A 79 12.09 15.21 -3.43
N PRO A 80 12.37 15.27 -2.12
CA PRO A 80 13.10 14.20 -1.43
C PRO A 80 12.25 12.91 -1.39
N ASN A 81 12.61 11.95 -2.24
CA ASN A 81 12.32 10.51 -2.14
C ASN A 81 10.88 10.07 -1.83
N HIS A 82 9.88 10.78 -2.36
CA HIS A 82 8.49 10.32 -2.32
C HIS A 82 8.22 9.26 -3.39
N GLN A 83 7.70 8.13 -2.94
CA GLN A 83 7.34 6.98 -3.74
C GLN A 83 5.82 6.82 -3.71
N LEU A 84 5.23 6.50 -4.87
CA LEU A 84 3.83 6.16 -4.99
C LEU A 84 3.68 4.65 -4.99
N VAL A 85 2.93 4.11 -4.05
CA VAL A 85 2.63 2.69 -3.96
C VAL A 85 1.17 2.50 -4.36
N SER A 86 0.96 1.76 -5.45
CA SER A 86 -0.37 1.33 -5.88
C SER A 86 -0.54 -0.12 -5.49
N LEU A 87 -1.59 -0.43 -4.72
CA LEU A 87 -1.95 -1.79 -4.31
C LEU A 87 -3.35 -2.14 -4.81
N SER A 88 -3.54 -3.39 -5.17
CA SER A 88 -4.84 -3.97 -5.52
C SER A 88 -4.96 -5.37 -4.93
N GLY A 89 -6.16 -5.73 -4.52
CA GLY A 89 -6.47 -7.07 -4.04
C GLY A 89 -7.96 -7.34 -4.09
N GLU A 90 -8.34 -8.57 -3.77
CA GLU A 90 -9.72 -9.01 -3.81
C GLU A 90 -10.00 -9.89 -2.60
N PHE A 91 -11.19 -9.76 -2.02
CA PHE A 91 -11.63 -10.57 -0.88
C PHE A 91 -13.10 -10.94 -0.99
N VAL A 92 -13.47 -12.06 -0.38
CA VAL A 92 -14.88 -12.49 -0.33
C VAL A 92 -15.59 -11.71 0.77
N TYR A 93 -16.60 -10.94 0.39
CA TYR A 93 -17.49 -10.26 1.32
C TYR A 93 -18.83 -11.00 1.37
N SER A 94 -19.21 -11.44 2.57
CA SER A 94 -20.51 -12.03 2.80
C SER A 94 -21.50 -10.96 3.25
N VAL A 95 -22.62 -10.83 2.55
CA VAL A 95 -23.60 -9.80 2.86
C VAL A 95 -24.28 -10.17 4.20
N PRO A 96 -24.39 -9.24 5.16
CA PRO A 96 -25.07 -9.54 6.41
C PRO A 96 -26.56 -9.84 6.16
N PRO A 97 -27.19 -10.72 6.98
CA PRO A 97 -28.63 -10.94 6.93
C PRO A 97 -29.40 -9.61 7.03
N PRO A 98 -30.52 -9.43 6.30
CA PRO A 98 -31.38 -10.43 5.65
C PRO A 98 -31.02 -10.79 4.20
N ALA A 99 -30.00 -10.15 3.60
CA ALA A 99 -29.55 -10.50 2.26
C ALA A 99 -28.77 -11.82 2.28
N ILE A 100 -28.92 -12.65 1.24
CA ILE A 100 -28.18 -13.91 1.08
C ILE A 100 -27.24 -13.76 -0.10
N GLY A 101 -25.95 -13.99 0.14
CA GLY A 101 -24.95 -14.06 -0.92
C GLY A 101 -23.56 -13.70 -0.41
N SER A 102 -22.56 -14.05 -1.20
CA SER A 102 -21.20 -13.54 -1.05
C SER A 102 -20.72 -13.10 -2.42
N PHE A 103 -20.00 -11.99 -2.46
CA PHE A 103 -19.41 -11.49 -3.69
C PHE A 103 -17.94 -11.16 -3.47
N LEU A 104 -17.20 -11.13 -4.57
CA LEU A 104 -15.80 -10.78 -4.55
C LEU A 104 -15.69 -9.25 -4.60
N ALA A 105 -15.20 -8.67 -3.50
CA ALA A 105 -15.01 -7.25 -3.32
C ALA A 105 -13.59 -6.87 -3.74
N LYS A 106 -13.47 -5.77 -4.49
CA LYS A 106 -12.18 -5.21 -4.89
C LYS A 106 -11.67 -4.26 -3.82
N PHE A 107 -10.37 -4.35 -3.57
CA PHE A 107 -9.61 -3.44 -2.75
C PHE A 107 -8.59 -2.72 -3.63
N THR A 108 -8.49 -1.40 -3.50
CA THR A 108 -7.40 -0.61 -4.08
C THR A 108 -6.85 0.35 -3.05
N ALA A 109 -5.54 0.60 -3.08
CA ALA A 109 -4.92 1.63 -2.26
C ALA A 109 -3.86 2.39 -3.05
N ALA A 110 -3.78 3.69 -2.81
CA ALA A 110 -2.78 4.57 -3.36
C ALA A 110 -2.10 5.30 -2.21
N LEU A 111 -0.80 5.05 -2.02
CA LEU A 111 -0.02 5.58 -0.92
C LEU A 111 1.10 6.46 -1.48
N SER A 112 1.31 7.62 -0.88
CA SER A 112 2.51 8.43 -1.07
C SER A 112 3.35 8.34 0.18
N VAL A 113 4.52 7.70 0.08
CA VAL A 113 5.39 7.41 1.22
C VAL A 113 6.83 7.80 0.94
N ASP A 114 7.55 8.16 2.00
CA ASP A 114 9.00 8.35 1.97
C ASP A 114 9.75 7.00 2.05
N GLN A 115 11.08 7.04 2.10
CA GLN A 115 11.92 5.84 2.26
C GLN A 115 11.71 5.10 3.60
N ALA A 116 11.20 5.80 4.61
CA ALA A 116 10.85 5.25 5.90
C ALA A 116 9.41 4.71 5.94
N TRP A 117 8.71 4.66 4.81
CA TRP A 117 7.32 4.21 4.68
C TRP A 117 6.33 5.05 5.50
N ASN A 118 6.65 6.34 5.68
CA ASN A 118 5.77 7.32 6.30
C ASN A 118 5.24 8.29 5.24
N GLY A 119 3.98 8.69 5.40
CA GLY A 119 3.36 9.66 4.50
C GLY A 119 1.86 9.66 4.61
N SER A 120 1.19 9.71 3.47
CA SER A 120 -0.27 9.77 3.38
C SER A 120 -0.78 8.97 2.20
N GLY A 121 -1.99 8.44 2.30
CA GLY A 121 -2.59 7.69 1.24
C GLY A 121 -4.10 7.62 1.36
N GLY A 122 -4.66 6.75 0.53
CA GLY A 122 -6.07 6.42 0.54
C GLY A 122 -6.29 4.97 0.12
N PHE A 123 -7.46 4.45 0.44
CA PHE A 123 -7.87 3.11 0.07
C PHE A 123 -9.38 3.05 -0.16
N ASN A 124 -9.76 2.10 -1.01
CA ASN A 124 -11.11 1.86 -1.47
C ASN A 124 -11.43 0.38 -1.29
N TYR A 125 -12.60 0.11 -0.72
CA TYR A 125 -13.18 -1.22 -0.69
C TYR A 125 -14.69 -1.11 -0.48
N LEU A 126 -15.45 -2.01 -1.09
CA LEU A 126 -16.92 -2.00 -0.99
C LEU A 126 -17.50 -0.61 -1.31
N ASN A 127 -18.16 0.03 -0.35
CA ASN A 127 -18.70 1.38 -0.42
C ASN A 127 -17.91 2.38 0.45
N THR A 128 -16.71 2.00 0.89
CA THR A 128 -15.83 2.81 1.71
C THR A 128 -14.72 3.38 0.83
N HIS A 129 -14.67 4.71 0.77
CA HIS A 129 -13.64 5.48 0.11
C HIS A 129 -12.98 6.38 1.16
N VAL A 130 -11.69 6.17 1.41
CA VAL A 130 -10.92 6.93 2.39
C VAL A 130 -9.72 7.55 1.69
N GLU A 131 -9.56 8.85 1.86
CA GLU A 131 -8.44 9.62 1.34
C GLU A 131 -7.78 10.42 2.44
N HIS A 132 -6.55 10.88 2.16
CA HIS A 132 -5.79 11.77 3.05
C HIS A 132 -5.58 11.20 4.46
N VAL A 133 -5.40 9.87 4.57
CA VAL A 133 -5.07 9.23 5.85
C VAL A 133 -3.58 9.02 6.01
N PRO A 134 -3.06 9.11 7.25
CA PRO A 134 -1.64 8.89 7.48
C PRO A 134 -1.26 7.44 7.19
N VAL A 135 -0.07 7.28 6.60
CA VAL A 135 0.62 6.00 6.44
C VAL A 135 1.79 6.01 7.41
N LYS A 136 1.88 4.99 8.26
CA LYS A 136 2.96 4.85 9.24
C LYS A 136 3.58 3.48 9.13
N HIS A 137 4.91 3.43 9.06
CA HIS A 137 5.65 2.20 9.19
C HIS A 137 5.51 1.63 10.61
N ILE A 138 5.39 0.30 10.71
CA ILE A 138 5.37 -0.43 11.98
C ILE A 138 6.55 -1.40 11.99
N ALA A 139 7.35 -1.38 13.05
CA ALA A 139 8.45 -2.32 13.24
C ALA A 139 7.92 -3.72 13.62
#